data_AF-A0A9Q2KL84-F1
#
_entry.id   AF-A0A9Q2KL84-F1
#
_cell.length_a   1.000
_cell.length_b   1.000
_cell.length_c   1.000
_cell.angle_alpha   90.00
_cell.angle_beta   90.00
_cell.angle_gamma   90.00
#
_symmetry.space_group_name_H-M   'P 1'
#
loop_
_entity.id
_entity.type
_entity.pdbx_description
1 polymer ?
#
loop_
_entity_poly.entity_id
_entity_poly.type
_entity_poly.pdbx_seq_one_letter_code
_entity_poly.pdbx_strand_id
1 'polypeptide(L)'
;MADTVGNQIKQVGEAVNRYISIHYDRLSTLSSSSSQSSDPGPRTCSSNGCEITYQTLVNEGFLPVGYTGVNMQKSSYKIMLKRSGTAPNYVINGLITTTSPWLEGERYRYDLLGKAMQVAGIDSGMTKSAALVSGLQCAWTETSSAFNNITAAGLLAYRVGYNSSMYSVYLRRDGTLPMTGNLNMGNQDINNARNITAAGTITTEVLLTGGAAAIGTTLDVGGVAILNSDLNVAGNGQVNGNLNSNNSVSGTTITSRGETYTNNWFRTMGDGGIYFQKYGGGWNMTDSNTITAYNGKNIQTSAGLYGGYVKSTGNIDANGTVNAGYVWASGNLNSNYVHSNGNIDAVGQVYGAGGVVSGGRTTVGEYLQLNGVAYAGNGCSPNGLQGRAVDGSILSCTNGVWKEGGGSVNRMFIVVEGKCYVPNKDTGGCSCPNDPNRLKQIEVSRYRGNECNNGGSNCREPDRRLYTCN
;
A
#
# COMPACT_ATOMS: atom_id res chain seq x y z
N MET A 1 -88.79 -42.80 13.68
CA MET A 1 -88.01 -43.75 12.86
C MET A 1 -87.55 -43.11 11.54
N ALA A 2 -88.46 -42.71 10.63
CA ALA A 2 -88.09 -42.03 9.38
C ALA A 2 -87.26 -40.75 9.58
N ASP A 3 -87.61 -39.93 10.58
CA ASP A 3 -86.84 -38.72 10.91
C ASP A 3 -85.39 -39.06 11.31
N THR A 4 -85.20 -40.16 12.05
CA THR A 4 -83.87 -40.66 12.43
C THR A 4 -83.08 -41.13 11.21
N VAL A 5 -83.70 -41.88 10.29
CA VAL A 5 -83.04 -42.32 9.04
C VAL A 5 -82.64 -41.12 8.17
N GLY A 6 -83.49 -40.09 8.11
CA GLY A 6 -83.19 -38.81 7.44
C GLY A 6 -81.98 -38.10 8.05
N ASN A 7 -81.93 -37.96 9.38
CA ASN A 7 -80.77 -37.40 10.07
C ASN A 7 -79.50 -38.24 9.86
N GLN A 8 -79.62 -39.58 9.87
CA GLN A 8 -78.48 -40.47 9.66
C GLN A 8 -77.89 -40.34 8.25
N ILE A 9 -78.71 -40.27 7.20
CA ILE A 9 -78.17 -40.08 5.84
C ILE A 9 -77.58 -38.68 5.64
N LYS A 10 -78.16 -37.65 6.27
CA LYS A 10 -77.61 -36.29 6.26
C LYS A 10 -76.24 -36.23 6.93
N GLN A 11 -76.07 -36.87 8.08
CA GLN A 11 -74.79 -36.95 8.78
C GLN A 11 -73.70 -37.60 7.90
N VAL A 12 -74.05 -38.68 7.18
CA VAL A 12 -73.12 -39.30 6.21
C VAL A 12 -72.84 -38.34 5.06
N GLY A 13 -73.86 -37.65 4.53
CA GLY A 13 -73.70 -36.64 3.48
C GLY A 13 -72.72 -35.52 3.83
N GLU A 14 -72.83 -34.97 5.04
CA GLU A 14 -71.93 -33.94 5.56
C GLU A 14 -70.50 -34.47 5.74
N ALA A 15 -70.34 -35.68 6.25
CA ALA A 15 -69.04 -36.35 6.36
C ALA A 15 -68.38 -36.57 4.99
N VAL A 16 -69.15 -36.98 3.99
CA VAL A 16 -68.64 -37.16 2.62
C VAL A 16 -68.30 -35.81 1.97
N ASN A 17 -69.05 -34.74 2.22
CA ASN A 17 -68.68 -33.41 1.73
C ASN A 17 -67.32 -32.94 2.27
N ARG A 18 -67.05 -33.18 3.56
CA ARG A 18 -65.73 -32.89 4.16
C ARG A 18 -64.63 -33.75 3.53
N TYR A 19 -64.91 -35.04 3.33
CA TYR A 19 -64.00 -35.95 2.64
C TYR A 19 -63.64 -35.45 1.24
N ILE A 20 -64.64 -35.02 0.45
CA ILE A 20 -64.42 -34.47 -0.90
C ILE A 20 -63.55 -33.23 -0.87
N SER A 21 -63.76 -32.31 0.10
CA SER A 21 -62.99 -31.08 0.21
C SER A 21 -61.52 -31.33 0.56
N ILE A 22 -61.26 -32.24 1.51
CA ILE A 22 -59.90 -32.55 1.98
C ILE A 22 -59.13 -33.37 0.92
N HIS A 23 -59.78 -34.34 0.31
CA HIS A 23 -59.17 -35.27 -0.66
C HIS A 23 -59.49 -34.91 -2.12
N TYR A 24 -59.82 -33.65 -2.40
CA TYR A 24 -60.17 -33.19 -3.75
C TYR A 24 -59.06 -33.51 -4.76
N ASP A 25 -57.80 -33.34 -4.37
CA ASP A 25 -56.64 -33.69 -5.20
C ASP A 25 -56.67 -35.17 -5.60
N ARG A 26 -56.82 -36.08 -4.63
CA ARG A 26 -56.85 -37.53 -4.87
C ARG A 26 -58.07 -37.97 -5.68
N LEU A 27 -59.21 -37.34 -5.46
CA LEU A 27 -60.45 -37.60 -6.20
C LEU A 27 -60.37 -37.05 -7.63
N SER A 28 -59.74 -35.89 -7.81
CA SER A 28 -59.49 -35.29 -9.12
C SER A 28 -58.51 -36.10 -9.97
N THR A 29 -57.58 -36.83 -9.35
CA THR A 29 -56.66 -37.76 -10.03
C THR A 29 -57.14 -39.21 -10.04
N LEU A 30 -58.31 -39.52 -9.46
CA LEU A 30 -58.86 -40.88 -9.33
C LEU A 30 -57.89 -41.87 -8.69
N SER A 31 -57.25 -41.47 -7.59
CA SER A 31 -56.23 -42.27 -6.90
C SER A 31 -56.83 -43.14 -5.79
N SER A 32 -56.69 -44.46 -5.85
CA SER A 32 -57.13 -45.40 -4.80
C SER A 32 -56.25 -45.35 -3.54
N SER A 33 -56.79 -45.78 -2.40
CA SER A 33 -56.08 -45.99 -1.13
C SER A 33 -56.57 -47.25 -0.42
N SER A 34 -55.66 -47.97 0.25
CA SER A 34 -55.92 -49.17 1.04
C SER A 34 -55.61 -48.97 2.54
N SER A 35 -55.91 -47.78 3.07
CA SER A 35 -55.72 -47.42 4.48
C SER A 35 -54.28 -47.28 4.96
N GLN A 36 -53.51 -46.41 4.30
CA GLN A 36 -52.14 -46.06 4.70
C GLN A 36 -52.14 -44.86 5.66
N SER A 37 -51.08 -44.68 6.46
CA SER A 37 -51.01 -43.63 7.50
C SER A 37 -51.19 -42.20 6.99
N SER A 38 -50.91 -41.93 5.71
CA SER A 38 -51.07 -40.62 5.06
C SER A 38 -52.33 -40.49 4.19
N ASP A 39 -53.10 -41.57 4.03
CA ASP A 39 -54.37 -41.63 3.29
C ASP A 39 -55.22 -42.74 3.93
N PRO A 40 -55.85 -42.46 5.09
CA PRO A 40 -56.40 -43.46 6.01
C PRO A 40 -57.39 -44.46 5.42
N GLY A 41 -58.00 -44.19 4.25
CA GLY A 41 -58.66 -45.16 3.37
C GLY A 41 -59.66 -46.13 4.05
N PRO A 42 -60.28 -47.08 3.36
CA PRO A 42 -60.05 -47.43 1.96
C PRO A 42 -60.84 -46.51 1.01
N ARG A 43 -60.26 -46.23 -0.16
CA ARG A 43 -60.90 -45.53 -1.29
C ARG A 43 -60.58 -46.31 -2.56
N THR A 44 -61.58 -46.76 -3.30
CA THR A 44 -61.36 -47.54 -4.54
C THR A 44 -61.76 -46.72 -5.74
N CYS A 45 -60.80 -46.25 -6.51
CA CYS A 45 -61.02 -45.46 -7.72
C CYS A 45 -60.89 -46.28 -8.99
N SER A 46 -61.71 -45.91 -9.98
CA SER A 46 -61.76 -46.44 -11.35
C SER A 46 -61.81 -45.28 -12.33
N SER A 47 -61.83 -45.55 -13.65
CA SER A 47 -61.96 -44.51 -14.69
C SER A 47 -63.19 -43.61 -14.52
N ASN A 48 -64.23 -44.10 -13.84
CA ASN A 48 -65.55 -43.47 -13.78
C ASN A 48 -65.86 -42.81 -12.42
N GLY A 49 -64.96 -42.90 -11.45
CA GLY A 49 -65.18 -42.39 -10.09
C GLY A 49 -64.52 -43.22 -9.00
N CYS A 50 -64.76 -42.84 -7.75
CA CYS A 50 -64.25 -43.52 -6.55
C CYS A 50 -65.39 -43.98 -5.64
N GLU A 51 -65.24 -45.17 -5.06
CA GLU A 51 -66.11 -45.69 -4.00
C GLU A 51 -65.41 -45.57 -2.66
N ILE A 52 -66.13 -45.08 -1.65
CA ILE A 52 -65.68 -45.06 -0.25
C ILE A 52 -66.74 -45.73 0.63
N THR A 53 -66.35 -46.07 1.86
CA THR A 53 -67.25 -46.71 2.82
C THR A 53 -67.48 -45.78 4.02
N TYR A 54 -68.49 -46.08 4.83
CA TYR A 54 -68.63 -45.39 6.12
C TYR A 54 -67.37 -45.59 6.99
N GLN A 55 -66.71 -46.74 6.88
CA GLN A 55 -65.47 -47.02 7.61
C GLN A 55 -64.34 -46.07 7.20
N THR A 56 -64.25 -45.70 5.92
CA THR A 56 -63.33 -44.66 5.44
C THR A 56 -63.57 -43.34 6.18
N LEU A 57 -64.83 -42.94 6.33
CA LEU A 57 -65.18 -41.70 7.04
C LEU A 57 -64.91 -41.79 8.54
N VAL A 58 -65.03 -42.97 9.16
CA VAL A 58 -64.64 -43.20 10.57
C VAL A 58 -63.13 -43.13 10.73
N ASN A 59 -62.36 -43.79 9.86
CA ASN A 59 -60.90 -43.79 9.87
C ASN A 59 -60.31 -42.39 9.70
N GLU A 60 -60.99 -41.53 8.93
CA GLU A 60 -60.61 -40.14 8.67
C GLU A 60 -61.16 -39.17 9.75
N GLY A 61 -61.93 -39.65 10.72
CA GLY A 61 -62.49 -38.83 11.81
C GLY A 61 -63.70 -37.97 11.41
N PHE A 62 -64.33 -38.23 10.25
CA PHE A 62 -65.53 -37.52 9.80
C PHE A 62 -66.83 -38.12 10.36
N LEU A 63 -66.81 -39.38 10.80
CA LEU A 63 -67.89 -40.03 11.57
C LEU A 63 -67.37 -40.53 12.92
N PRO A 64 -68.22 -40.61 13.96
CA PRO A 64 -67.82 -41.12 15.27
C PRO A 64 -67.32 -42.58 15.21
N VAL A 65 -66.35 -42.93 16.08
CA VAL A 65 -65.77 -44.28 16.18
C VAL A 65 -66.79 -45.40 16.43
N GLY A 66 -67.93 -45.08 17.04
CA GLY A 66 -69.04 -46.03 17.27
C GLY A 66 -70.05 -46.15 16.12
N TYR A 67 -69.81 -45.51 14.97
CA TYR A 67 -70.75 -45.54 13.84
C TYR A 67 -70.74 -46.91 13.15
N THR A 68 -71.90 -47.58 13.12
CA THR A 68 -72.03 -48.98 12.66
C THR A 68 -72.31 -49.13 11.17
N GLY A 69 -72.50 -48.03 10.44
CA GLY A 69 -72.81 -48.07 9.00
C GLY A 69 -74.25 -48.47 8.67
N VAL A 70 -75.03 -48.96 9.63
CA VAL A 70 -76.41 -49.43 9.44
C VAL A 70 -77.38 -48.43 10.05
N ASN A 71 -78.34 -47.99 9.24
CA ASN A 71 -79.35 -47.03 9.66
C ASN A 71 -80.55 -47.70 10.36
N MET A 72 -81.48 -46.89 10.88
CA MET A 72 -82.65 -47.40 11.59
C MET A 72 -83.60 -48.25 10.73
N GLN A 73 -83.56 -48.17 9.40
CA GLN A 73 -84.30 -49.10 8.51
C GLN A 73 -83.57 -50.42 8.27
N LYS A 74 -82.48 -50.70 9.02
CA LYS A 74 -81.62 -51.89 8.88
C LYS A 74 -80.93 -51.99 7.52
N SER A 75 -80.61 -50.83 6.91
CA SER A 75 -79.90 -50.75 5.63
C SER A 75 -78.56 -50.05 5.80
N SER A 76 -77.55 -50.51 5.06
CA SER A 76 -76.25 -49.84 5.00
C SER A 76 -76.28 -48.71 3.96
N TYR A 77 -75.17 -48.00 3.81
CA TYR A 77 -74.98 -46.95 2.81
C TYR A 77 -73.94 -47.34 1.77
N LYS A 78 -74.21 -47.04 0.50
CA LYS A 78 -73.25 -47.12 -0.60
C LYS A 78 -72.91 -45.72 -1.08
N ILE A 79 -71.62 -45.35 -1.04
CA ILE A 79 -71.13 -44.00 -1.31
C ILE A 79 -70.30 -44.00 -2.59
N MET A 80 -70.84 -43.39 -3.64
CA MET A 80 -70.17 -43.27 -4.94
C MET A 80 -69.78 -41.81 -5.18
N LEU A 81 -68.52 -41.58 -5.52
CA LEU A 81 -67.96 -40.28 -5.91
C LEU A 81 -67.62 -40.33 -7.39
N LYS A 82 -67.90 -39.25 -8.11
CA LYS A 82 -67.71 -39.14 -9.55
C LYS A 82 -66.99 -37.85 -9.89
N ARG A 83 -65.95 -37.98 -10.71
CA ARG A 83 -65.24 -36.86 -11.30
C ARG A 83 -65.87 -36.49 -12.64
N SER A 84 -66.12 -35.20 -12.86
CA SER A 84 -66.52 -34.60 -14.14
C SER A 84 -65.71 -33.33 -14.42
N GLY A 85 -65.88 -32.73 -15.60
CA GLY A 85 -65.13 -31.54 -16.03
C GLY A 85 -63.78 -31.87 -16.67
N THR A 86 -62.98 -30.82 -16.91
CA THR A 86 -61.64 -30.89 -17.54
C THR A 86 -60.59 -30.30 -16.60
N ALA A 87 -59.34 -30.79 -16.70
CA ALA A 87 -58.24 -30.24 -15.93
C ALA A 87 -58.06 -28.74 -16.21
N PRO A 88 -57.73 -27.90 -15.20
CA PRO A 88 -57.52 -28.23 -13.79
C PRO A 88 -58.81 -28.18 -12.93
N ASN A 89 -59.94 -27.79 -13.51
CA ASN A 89 -61.20 -27.49 -12.82
C ASN A 89 -62.14 -28.70 -12.82
N TYR A 90 -61.67 -29.83 -12.28
CA TYR A 90 -62.53 -30.98 -12.10
C TYR A 90 -63.66 -30.68 -11.09
N VAL A 91 -64.79 -31.35 -11.24
CA VAL A 91 -65.88 -31.30 -10.27
C VAL A 91 -66.06 -32.71 -9.73
N ILE A 92 -66.01 -32.84 -8.41
CA ILE A 92 -66.23 -34.09 -7.70
C ILE A 92 -67.63 -34.04 -7.11
N ASN A 93 -68.55 -34.78 -7.71
CA ASN A 93 -69.90 -35.00 -7.19
C ASN A 93 -69.96 -36.37 -6.52
N GLY A 94 -71.02 -36.65 -5.76
CA GLY A 94 -71.27 -37.98 -5.25
C GLY A 94 -72.74 -38.24 -4.96
N LEU A 95 -73.07 -39.52 -4.87
CA LEU A 95 -74.39 -40.02 -4.51
C LEU A 95 -74.24 -41.11 -3.46
N ILE A 96 -74.91 -40.92 -2.33
CA ILE A 96 -75.08 -41.90 -1.27
C ILE A 96 -76.44 -42.54 -1.47
N THR A 97 -76.53 -43.86 -1.45
CA THR A 97 -77.82 -44.58 -1.45
C THR A 97 -77.85 -45.58 -0.31
N THR A 98 -79.04 -45.91 0.18
CA THR A 98 -79.22 -47.07 1.05
C THR A 98 -79.05 -48.34 0.24
N THR A 99 -78.48 -49.40 0.82
CA THR A 99 -78.22 -50.67 0.11
C THR A 99 -79.46 -51.52 -0.08
N SER A 100 -80.54 -51.23 0.65
CA SER A 100 -81.78 -52.00 0.68
C SER A 100 -82.98 -51.07 0.54
N PRO A 101 -84.02 -51.45 -0.24
CA PRO A 101 -85.27 -50.71 -0.31
C PRO A 101 -85.98 -50.65 1.04
N TRP A 102 -86.68 -49.55 1.30
CA TRP A 102 -87.58 -49.47 2.45
C TRP A 102 -88.89 -50.21 2.13
N LEU A 103 -88.97 -51.46 2.56
CA LEU A 103 -90.13 -52.34 2.36
C LEU A 103 -90.88 -52.61 3.67
N GLU A 104 -92.19 -52.76 3.55
CA GLU A 104 -93.01 -53.45 4.54
C GLU A 104 -93.91 -54.44 3.79
N GLY A 105 -93.62 -55.74 3.95
CA GLY A 105 -94.11 -56.77 3.03
C GLY A 105 -93.57 -56.55 1.61
N GLU A 106 -94.44 -56.57 0.61
CA GLU A 106 -94.09 -56.35 -0.81
C GLU A 106 -94.23 -54.89 -1.28
N ARG A 107 -94.53 -53.95 -0.37
CA ARG A 107 -94.78 -52.54 -0.72
C ARG A 107 -93.63 -51.62 -0.31
N TYR A 108 -93.24 -50.74 -1.22
CA TYR A 108 -92.28 -49.66 -0.95
C TYR A 108 -92.90 -48.57 -0.07
N ARG A 109 -92.25 -48.25 1.06
CA ARG A 109 -92.67 -47.22 2.01
C ARG A 109 -92.23 -45.82 1.56
N TYR A 110 -92.76 -45.35 0.42
CA TYR A 110 -92.49 -44.01 -0.10
C TYR A 110 -92.93 -42.88 0.84
N ASP A 111 -93.91 -43.15 1.70
CA ASP A 111 -94.34 -42.26 2.78
C ASP A 111 -93.21 -42.01 3.80
N LEU A 112 -92.49 -43.08 4.20
CA LEU A 112 -91.37 -42.99 5.13
C LEU A 112 -90.11 -42.42 4.46
N LEU A 113 -89.86 -42.79 3.20
CA LEU A 113 -88.78 -42.20 2.40
C LEU A 113 -88.98 -40.69 2.23
N GLY A 114 -90.20 -40.25 1.90
CA GLY A 114 -90.55 -38.84 1.79
C GLY A 114 -90.36 -38.09 3.12
N LYS A 115 -90.71 -38.70 4.25
CA LYS A 115 -90.47 -38.11 5.57
C LYS A 115 -88.98 -38.02 5.92
N ALA A 116 -88.20 -39.08 5.62
CA ALA A 116 -86.76 -39.07 5.79
C ALA A 116 -86.08 -37.99 4.92
N MET A 117 -86.55 -37.82 3.68
CA MET A 117 -86.10 -36.76 2.78
C MET A 117 -86.37 -35.35 3.32
N GLN A 118 -87.55 -35.10 3.89
CA GLN A 118 -87.88 -33.80 4.50
C GLN A 118 -86.88 -33.42 5.61
N VAL A 119 -86.43 -34.40 6.41
CA VAL A 119 -85.44 -34.18 7.47
C VAL A 119 -84.02 -34.04 6.92
N ALA A 120 -83.65 -34.86 5.93
CA ALA A 120 -82.33 -34.83 5.31
C ALA A 120 -82.08 -33.55 4.50
N GLY A 121 -83.14 -32.91 3.98
CA GLY A 121 -83.07 -31.62 3.28
C GLY A 121 -83.02 -31.74 1.76
N ILE A 122 -82.71 -30.63 1.08
CA ILE A 122 -82.82 -30.48 -0.39
C ILE A 122 -81.92 -31.44 -1.19
N ASP A 123 -80.83 -31.90 -0.58
CA ASP A 123 -79.88 -32.84 -1.18
C ASP A 123 -80.32 -34.29 -1.05
N SER A 124 -81.42 -34.57 -0.37
CA SER A 124 -82.00 -35.89 -0.30
C SER A 124 -82.83 -36.24 -1.53
N GLY A 125 -82.87 -37.53 -1.84
CA GLY A 125 -83.63 -38.09 -2.95
C GLY A 125 -84.12 -39.48 -2.62
N MET A 126 -84.98 -40.03 -3.48
CA MET A 126 -85.39 -41.42 -3.40
C MET A 126 -85.49 -42.04 -4.80
N THR A 127 -85.27 -43.34 -4.90
CA THR A 127 -85.37 -44.04 -6.19
C THR A 127 -86.81 -44.49 -6.44
N LYS A 128 -87.34 -44.17 -7.62
CA LYS A 128 -88.66 -44.65 -8.07
C LYS A 128 -88.55 -45.91 -8.92
N SER A 129 -87.36 -46.21 -9.42
CA SER A 129 -87.00 -47.39 -10.21
C SER A 129 -85.52 -47.71 -10.00
N ALA A 130 -85.06 -48.84 -10.54
CA ALA A 130 -83.64 -49.19 -10.58
C ALA A 130 -82.80 -48.30 -11.54
N ALA A 131 -83.41 -47.30 -12.20
CA ALA A 131 -82.73 -46.47 -13.20
C ALA A 131 -82.55 -45.00 -12.78
N LEU A 132 -83.35 -44.52 -11.81
CA LEU A 132 -83.46 -43.09 -11.53
C LEU A 132 -83.67 -42.82 -10.04
N VAL A 133 -82.88 -41.87 -9.51
CA VAL A 133 -83.15 -41.19 -8.25
C VAL A 133 -83.66 -39.78 -8.54
N SER A 134 -84.63 -39.32 -7.77
CA SER A 134 -85.16 -37.96 -7.86
C SER A 134 -85.10 -37.27 -6.50
N GLY A 135 -84.60 -36.05 -6.49
CA GLY A 135 -84.64 -35.17 -5.33
C GLY A 135 -86.05 -34.66 -5.01
N LEU A 136 -86.19 -33.95 -3.90
CA LEU A 136 -87.43 -33.26 -3.54
C LEU A 136 -87.89 -32.36 -4.69
N GLN A 137 -89.18 -32.43 -5.06
CA GLN A 137 -89.77 -31.69 -6.18
C GLN A 137 -89.07 -31.90 -7.55
N CYS A 138 -88.30 -32.99 -7.72
CA CYS A 138 -87.47 -33.23 -8.91
C CYS A 138 -86.44 -32.11 -9.17
N ALA A 139 -86.03 -31.35 -8.14
CA ALA A 139 -85.05 -30.27 -8.26
C ALA A 139 -83.69 -30.74 -8.78
N TRP A 140 -83.40 -32.02 -8.64
CA TRP A 140 -82.28 -32.70 -9.27
C TRP A 140 -82.65 -34.18 -9.51
N THR A 141 -81.95 -34.80 -10.45
CA THR A 141 -82.09 -36.22 -10.76
C THR A 141 -80.73 -36.79 -11.09
N GLU A 142 -80.52 -38.06 -10.74
CA GLU A 142 -79.32 -38.81 -11.12
C GLU A 142 -79.74 -40.17 -11.67
N THR A 143 -78.97 -40.70 -12.62
CA THR A 143 -79.28 -41.95 -13.33
C THR A 143 -78.34 -43.07 -12.91
N SER A 144 -78.78 -44.33 -13.05
CA SER A 144 -77.92 -45.49 -12.79
C SER A 144 -76.68 -45.56 -13.69
N SER A 145 -76.73 -44.92 -14.87
CA SER A 145 -75.56 -44.72 -15.74
C SER A 145 -74.56 -43.72 -15.18
N ALA A 146 -75.02 -42.74 -14.40
CA ALA A 146 -74.14 -41.81 -13.71
C ALA A 146 -73.58 -42.40 -12.42
N PHE A 147 -74.42 -43.10 -11.66
CA PHE A 147 -74.15 -43.66 -10.35
C PHE A 147 -74.69 -45.09 -10.23
N ASN A 148 -73.78 -46.08 -10.26
CA ASN A 148 -74.14 -47.50 -10.28
C ASN A 148 -74.73 -48.04 -8.95
N ASN A 149 -74.80 -47.22 -7.91
CA ASN A 149 -75.45 -47.54 -6.63
C ASN A 149 -76.96 -47.26 -6.63
N ILE A 150 -77.54 -46.90 -7.78
CA ILE A 150 -78.99 -46.90 -8.04
C ILE A 150 -79.37 -48.27 -8.60
N THR A 151 -79.88 -49.17 -7.75
CA THR A 151 -80.07 -50.59 -8.10
C THR A 151 -81.50 -51.10 -7.96
N ALA A 152 -82.35 -50.38 -7.24
CA ALA A 152 -83.74 -50.78 -6.97
C ALA A 152 -84.62 -49.54 -6.75
N ALA A 153 -85.94 -49.72 -6.84
CA ALA A 153 -86.89 -48.73 -6.35
C ALA A 153 -86.91 -48.71 -4.80
N GLY A 154 -87.29 -47.59 -4.20
CA GLY A 154 -87.45 -47.47 -2.75
C GLY A 154 -86.16 -47.30 -1.95
N LEU A 155 -85.04 -46.90 -2.56
CA LEU A 155 -83.81 -46.53 -1.86
C LEU A 155 -83.89 -45.05 -1.44
N LEU A 156 -83.40 -44.74 -0.24
CA LEU A 156 -83.13 -43.36 0.17
C LEU A 156 -81.76 -42.95 -0.37
N ALA A 157 -81.64 -41.72 -0.84
CA ALA A 157 -80.43 -41.20 -1.42
C ALA A 157 -80.08 -39.80 -0.93
N TYR A 158 -78.82 -39.41 -1.08
CA TYR A 158 -78.30 -38.10 -0.72
C TYR A 158 -77.16 -37.70 -1.67
N ARG A 159 -77.25 -36.53 -2.30
CA ARG A 159 -76.18 -36.02 -3.18
C ARG A 159 -75.15 -35.20 -2.40
N VAL A 160 -73.90 -35.21 -2.86
CA VAL A 160 -72.75 -34.54 -2.21
C VAL A 160 -71.82 -33.94 -3.27
N GLY A 161 -70.93 -33.03 -2.87
CA GLY A 161 -69.85 -32.50 -3.72
C GLY A 161 -70.24 -31.34 -4.66
N TYR A 162 -71.43 -30.78 -4.52
CA TYR A 162 -71.88 -29.63 -5.31
C TYR A 162 -70.93 -28.43 -5.17
N ASN A 163 -70.41 -27.89 -6.29
CA ASN A 163 -69.42 -26.79 -6.37
C ASN A 163 -68.03 -27.07 -5.79
N SER A 164 -67.56 -28.32 -5.83
CA SER A 164 -66.23 -28.72 -5.32
C SER A 164 -65.03 -28.07 -6.03
N SER A 165 -65.21 -27.40 -7.17
CA SER A 165 -64.16 -26.64 -7.86
C SER A 165 -63.67 -25.41 -7.07
N MET A 166 -64.45 -24.91 -6.10
CA MET A 166 -64.05 -23.78 -5.25
C MET A 166 -63.09 -24.18 -4.12
N TYR A 167 -62.71 -25.47 -4.00
CA TYR A 167 -61.78 -25.91 -2.96
C TYR A 167 -60.30 -25.68 -3.33
N SER A 168 -59.99 -25.28 -4.57
CA SER A 168 -58.62 -25.01 -5.04
C SER A 168 -58.18 -23.54 -5.01
N VAL A 169 -58.98 -22.62 -4.46
CA VAL A 169 -58.67 -21.16 -4.42
C VAL A 169 -57.86 -20.70 -3.20
N TYR A 170 -57.70 -21.55 -2.16
CA TYR A 170 -56.94 -21.20 -0.97
C TYR A 170 -55.58 -21.91 -0.95
N LEU A 171 -54.54 -21.19 -0.55
CA LEU A 171 -53.25 -21.79 -0.22
C LEU A 171 -53.41 -22.67 1.02
N ARG A 172 -52.99 -23.93 0.97
CA ARG A 172 -52.97 -24.77 2.17
C ARG A 172 -51.90 -24.29 3.13
N ARG A 173 -52.28 -24.04 4.39
CA ARG A 173 -51.39 -23.56 5.46
C ARG A 173 -50.78 -24.69 6.28
N ASP A 174 -51.24 -25.91 6.07
CA ASP A 174 -50.76 -27.11 6.76
C ASP A 174 -49.46 -27.67 6.17
N GLY A 175 -48.97 -27.10 5.06
CA GLY A 175 -47.74 -27.52 4.40
C GLY A 175 -47.83 -28.88 3.69
N THR A 176 -49.02 -29.49 3.60
CA THR A 176 -49.22 -30.82 3.00
C THR A 176 -49.06 -30.82 1.48
N LEU A 177 -49.22 -29.66 0.84
CA LEU A 177 -48.99 -29.46 -0.58
C LEU A 177 -48.05 -28.26 -0.82
N PRO A 178 -46.94 -28.44 -1.56
CA PRO A 178 -46.11 -27.33 -1.97
C PRO A 178 -46.84 -26.44 -3.00
N MET A 179 -46.48 -25.16 -3.04
CA MET A 179 -46.91 -24.28 -4.13
C MET A 179 -46.26 -24.73 -5.45
N THR A 180 -47.07 -25.05 -6.46
CA THR A 180 -46.59 -25.46 -7.79
C THR A 180 -46.54 -24.31 -8.79
N GLY A 181 -46.89 -23.09 -8.37
CA GLY A 181 -46.87 -21.87 -9.17
C GLY A 181 -46.38 -20.68 -8.35
N ASN A 182 -46.18 -19.55 -9.03
CA ASN A 182 -45.66 -18.33 -8.40
C ASN A 182 -46.71 -17.70 -7.45
N LEU A 183 -46.25 -17.18 -6.31
CA LEU A 183 -47.04 -16.30 -5.46
C LEU A 183 -46.78 -14.85 -5.88
N ASN A 184 -47.77 -14.17 -6.45
CA ASN A 184 -47.71 -12.73 -6.67
C ASN A 184 -48.37 -12.01 -5.49
N MET A 185 -47.55 -11.36 -4.66
CA MET A 185 -48.01 -10.57 -3.51
C MET A 185 -48.36 -9.12 -3.87
N GLY A 186 -48.27 -8.71 -5.14
CA GLY A 186 -48.46 -7.30 -5.52
C GLY A 186 -47.57 -6.36 -4.71
N ASN A 187 -48.17 -5.30 -4.15
CA ASN A 187 -47.50 -4.32 -3.28
C ASN A 187 -47.76 -4.62 -1.79
N GLN A 188 -47.89 -5.89 -1.43
CA GLN A 188 -48.23 -6.29 -0.07
C GLN A 188 -47.00 -6.85 0.65
N ASP A 189 -46.94 -6.64 1.96
CA ASP A 189 -45.83 -7.06 2.79
C ASP A 189 -45.88 -8.55 3.17
N ILE A 190 -44.70 -9.13 3.41
CA ILE A 190 -44.55 -10.39 4.12
C ILE A 190 -43.94 -10.09 5.50
N ASN A 191 -44.80 -9.96 6.50
CA ASN A 191 -44.36 -9.63 7.86
C ASN A 191 -44.03 -10.89 8.67
N ASN A 192 -43.01 -10.78 9.54
CA ASN A 192 -42.62 -11.84 10.49
C ASN A 192 -42.25 -13.19 9.84
N ALA A 193 -41.72 -13.19 8.61
CA ALA A 193 -41.12 -14.38 8.03
C ALA A 193 -39.86 -14.76 8.82
N ARG A 194 -39.85 -15.96 9.42
CA ARG A 194 -38.69 -16.42 10.20
C ARG A 194 -37.47 -16.69 9.33
N ASN A 195 -37.67 -17.47 8.27
CA ASN A 195 -36.62 -17.85 7.32
C ASN A 195 -37.17 -17.67 5.90
N ILE A 196 -36.34 -17.15 5.00
CA ILE A 196 -36.57 -17.12 3.56
C ILE A 196 -35.36 -17.78 2.92
N THR A 197 -35.56 -18.90 2.23
CA THR A 197 -34.51 -19.59 1.49
C THR A 197 -34.84 -19.50 0.01
N ALA A 198 -34.10 -18.69 -0.73
CA ALA A 198 -34.26 -18.52 -2.16
C ALA A 198 -33.19 -19.34 -2.92
N ALA A 199 -33.61 -20.15 -3.88
CA ALA A 199 -32.69 -20.81 -4.81
C ALA A 199 -32.25 -19.91 -5.98
N GLY A 200 -32.99 -18.82 -6.21
CA GLY A 200 -32.72 -17.83 -7.25
C GLY A 200 -32.39 -16.46 -6.69
N THR A 201 -32.73 -15.42 -7.44
CA THR A 201 -32.44 -14.02 -7.09
C THR A 201 -33.49 -13.43 -6.13
N ILE A 202 -33.03 -12.61 -5.18
CA ILE A 202 -33.88 -11.70 -4.41
C ILE A 202 -33.62 -10.29 -4.95
N THR A 203 -34.65 -9.64 -5.46
CA THR A 203 -34.57 -8.25 -5.93
C THR A 203 -35.31 -7.34 -4.95
N THR A 204 -34.62 -6.34 -4.42
CA THR A 204 -35.17 -5.37 -3.46
C THR A 204 -34.65 -3.98 -3.81
N GLU A 205 -35.44 -2.94 -3.52
CA GLU A 205 -34.92 -1.57 -3.57
C GLU A 205 -33.91 -1.33 -2.45
N VAL A 206 -34.22 -1.78 -1.22
CA VAL A 206 -33.33 -1.71 -0.05
C VAL A 206 -33.30 -3.05 0.65
N LEU A 207 -32.10 -3.59 0.85
CA LEU A 207 -31.87 -4.74 1.73
C LEU A 207 -31.25 -4.24 3.05
N LEU A 208 -32.06 -4.16 4.10
CA LEU A 208 -31.59 -3.83 5.45
C LEU A 208 -31.24 -5.13 6.20
N THR A 209 -29.98 -5.27 6.60
CA THR A 209 -29.52 -6.38 7.45
C THR A 209 -29.17 -5.86 8.83
N GLY A 210 -29.95 -6.26 9.84
CA GLY A 210 -29.71 -5.85 11.24
C GLY A 210 -28.56 -6.62 11.92
N GLY A 211 -28.02 -7.64 11.26
CA GLY A 211 -26.93 -8.48 11.75
C GLY A 211 -25.90 -8.76 10.65
N ALA A 212 -25.19 -9.89 10.75
CA ALA A 212 -24.19 -10.25 9.77
C ALA A 212 -24.82 -10.67 8.42
N ALA A 213 -24.30 -10.12 7.33
CA ALA A 213 -24.53 -10.62 5.98
C ALA A 213 -23.34 -11.48 5.55
N ALA A 214 -23.55 -12.78 5.35
CA ALA A 214 -22.53 -13.70 4.86
C ALA A 214 -22.71 -13.92 3.36
N ILE A 215 -21.70 -13.57 2.56
CA ILE A 215 -21.71 -13.72 1.10
C ILE A 215 -20.66 -14.77 0.75
N GLY A 216 -21.10 -15.88 0.15
CA GLY A 216 -20.23 -17.04 -0.07
C GLY A 216 -19.16 -16.87 -1.14
N THR A 217 -19.35 -15.93 -2.07
CA THR A 217 -18.41 -15.72 -3.19
C THR A 217 -18.09 -14.24 -3.38
N THR A 218 -18.94 -13.50 -4.08
CA THR A 218 -18.68 -12.13 -4.53
C THR A 218 -19.75 -11.20 -4.01
N LEU A 219 -19.32 -10.11 -3.37
CA LEU A 219 -20.14 -8.92 -3.17
C LEU A 219 -19.79 -7.92 -4.28
N ASP A 220 -20.68 -7.72 -5.23
CA ASP A 220 -20.56 -6.68 -6.26
C ASP A 220 -21.38 -5.46 -5.85
N VAL A 221 -20.75 -4.30 -5.81
CA VAL A 221 -21.36 -3.02 -5.42
C VAL A 221 -21.15 -2.05 -6.56
N GLY A 222 -22.20 -1.83 -7.37
CA GLY A 222 -22.14 -0.89 -8.49
C GLY A 222 -22.02 0.59 -8.09
N GLY A 223 -22.14 0.91 -6.80
CA GLY A 223 -22.06 2.26 -6.24
C GLY A 223 -20.97 2.41 -5.17
N VAL A 224 -21.20 3.29 -4.20
CA VAL A 224 -20.27 3.53 -3.09
C VAL A 224 -20.53 2.55 -1.96
N ALA A 225 -19.49 1.83 -1.52
CA ALA A 225 -19.50 1.10 -0.27
C ALA A 225 -18.99 2.01 0.86
N ILE A 226 -19.82 2.27 1.87
CA ILE A 226 -19.44 3.02 3.07
C ILE A 226 -19.33 2.03 4.24
N LEU A 227 -18.14 1.92 4.82
CA LEU A 227 -17.88 1.11 6.00
C LEU A 227 -17.61 2.05 7.18
N ASN A 228 -18.48 2.04 8.19
CA ASN A 228 -18.36 2.92 9.36
C ASN A 228 -17.31 2.45 10.39
N SER A 229 -16.61 1.34 10.10
CA SER A 229 -15.61 0.73 10.95
C SER A 229 -14.54 0.08 10.04
N ASP A 230 -13.89 -0.96 10.53
CA ASP A 230 -12.74 -1.55 9.84
C ASP A 230 -13.15 -2.42 8.65
N LEU A 231 -12.34 -2.35 7.59
CA LEU A 231 -12.31 -3.35 6.52
C LEU A 231 -11.20 -4.34 6.82
N ASN A 232 -11.54 -5.55 7.24
CA ASN A 232 -10.57 -6.63 7.40
C ASN A 232 -10.52 -7.51 6.14
N VAL A 233 -9.34 -7.60 5.52
CA VAL A 233 -9.12 -8.40 4.30
C VAL A 233 -8.09 -9.47 4.61
N ALA A 234 -8.52 -10.74 4.68
CA ALA A 234 -7.62 -11.87 4.93
C ALA A 234 -6.72 -12.21 3.72
N GLY A 235 -7.16 -11.83 2.51
CA GLY A 235 -6.42 -12.02 1.26
C GLY A 235 -5.86 -10.71 0.71
N ASN A 236 -5.86 -10.58 -0.61
CA ASN A 236 -5.36 -9.39 -1.29
C ASN A 236 -6.45 -8.32 -1.39
N GLY A 237 -6.12 -7.07 -1.06
CA GLY A 237 -6.92 -5.89 -1.40
C GLY A 237 -6.34 -5.19 -2.63
N GLN A 238 -7.14 -5.00 -3.68
CA GLN A 238 -6.75 -4.23 -4.85
C GLN A 238 -7.60 -2.96 -4.96
N VAL A 239 -6.93 -1.80 -5.08
CA VAL A 239 -7.58 -0.52 -5.33
C VAL A 239 -7.10 -0.04 -6.70
N ASN A 240 -7.98 -0.03 -7.69
CA ASN A 240 -7.64 0.41 -9.05
C ASN A 240 -7.53 1.94 -9.18
N GLY A 241 -8.15 2.67 -8.26
CA GLY A 241 -8.09 4.13 -8.16
C GLY A 241 -7.12 4.61 -7.09
N ASN A 242 -7.47 5.73 -6.44
CA ASN A 242 -6.66 6.31 -5.38
C ASN A 242 -6.98 5.65 -4.03
N LEU A 243 -5.94 5.31 -3.27
CA LEU A 243 -6.04 5.01 -1.84
C LEU A 243 -5.70 6.27 -1.04
N ASN A 244 -6.70 6.89 -0.43
CA ASN A 244 -6.51 8.05 0.45
C ASN A 244 -6.58 7.62 1.92
N SER A 245 -5.42 7.34 2.53
CA SER A 245 -5.31 6.96 3.94
C SER A 245 -4.92 8.17 4.78
N ASN A 246 -5.74 8.52 5.78
CA ASN A 246 -5.48 9.64 6.69
C ASN A 246 -4.46 9.32 7.79
N ASN A 247 -4.18 8.03 8.03
CA ASN A 247 -3.34 7.58 9.13
C ASN A 247 -2.08 6.91 8.60
N SER A 248 -2.03 5.58 8.62
CA SER A 248 -0.84 4.81 8.25
C SER A 248 -1.14 3.87 7.10
N VAL A 249 -0.16 3.71 6.21
CA VAL A 249 -0.08 2.62 5.25
C VAL A 249 1.13 1.80 5.67
N SER A 250 0.89 0.58 6.13
CA SER A 250 1.92 -0.32 6.63
C SER A 250 1.86 -1.65 5.91
N GLY A 251 3.03 -2.20 5.60
CA GLY A 251 3.19 -3.51 4.98
C GLY A 251 4.66 -3.91 5.03
N THR A 252 4.94 -5.21 4.90
CA THR A 252 6.31 -5.73 4.85
C THR A 252 7.13 -5.08 3.73
N THR A 253 6.47 -4.78 2.60
CA THR A 253 7.05 -4.07 1.46
C THR A 253 6.04 -3.07 0.93
N ILE A 254 6.48 -1.83 0.69
CA ILE A 254 5.72 -0.80 -0.02
C ILE A 254 6.51 -0.42 -1.27
N THR A 255 5.90 -0.57 -2.45
CA THR A 255 6.52 -0.22 -3.73
C THR A 255 5.71 0.88 -4.40
N SER A 256 6.30 2.07 -4.51
CA SER A 256 5.77 3.11 -5.41
C SER A 256 6.28 2.87 -6.82
N ARG A 257 5.38 2.91 -7.80
CA ARG A 257 5.72 2.84 -9.23
C ARG A 257 6.10 4.20 -9.82
N GLY A 258 5.86 5.27 -9.06
CA GLY A 258 6.14 6.65 -9.44
C GLY A 258 6.92 7.36 -8.33
N GLU A 259 6.69 8.67 -8.23
CA GLU A 259 7.33 9.50 -7.22
C GLU A 259 6.71 9.30 -5.83
N THR A 260 7.47 9.66 -4.80
CA THR A 260 7.00 9.67 -3.41
C THR A 260 7.25 11.06 -2.84
N TYR A 261 6.18 11.74 -2.43
CA TYR A 261 6.24 13.06 -1.83
C TYR A 261 5.97 12.94 -0.32
N THR A 262 6.88 13.46 0.50
CA THR A 262 6.75 13.47 1.96
C THR A 262 6.86 14.90 2.48
N ASN A 263 5.85 15.39 3.20
CA ASN A 263 5.91 16.72 3.83
C ASN A 263 6.98 16.81 4.93
N ASN A 264 7.27 15.69 5.57
CA ASN A 264 8.24 15.57 6.65
C ASN A 264 9.36 14.58 6.25
N TRP A 265 10.11 14.13 7.25
CA TRP A 265 11.20 13.18 7.13
C TRP A 265 10.82 11.86 6.44
N PHE A 266 11.64 11.43 5.49
CA PHE A 266 11.74 10.03 5.08
C PHE A 266 12.60 9.30 6.12
N ARG A 267 12.01 8.34 6.85
CA ARG A 267 12.67 7.65 7.97
C ARG A 267 12.86 6.17 7.67
N THR A 268 14.07 5.68 7.90
CA THR A 268 14.40 4.25 7.94
C THR A 268 14.53 3.78 9.38
N MET A 269 13.95 2.63 9.73
CA MET A 269 13.82 2.16 11.12
C MET A 269 14.84 1.09 11.52
N GLY A 270 15.66 0.60 10.58
CA GLY A 270 16.72 -0.37 10.84
C GLY A 270 18.02 0.05 10.16
N ASP A 271 19.00 -0.85 10.12
CA ASP A 271 20.38 -0.60 9.65
C ASP A 271 20.52 -0.32 8.14
N GLY A 272 19.39 -0.35 7.42
CA GLY A 272 19.32 -0.03 6.01
C GLY A 272 19.43 1.48 5.73
N GLY A 273 18.81 1.91 4.64
CA GLY A 273 18.87 3.29 4.20
C GLY A 273 18.13 3.51 2.88
N ILE A 274 18.60 4.46 2.10
CA ILE A 274 18.08 4.72 0.75
C ILE A 274 18.88 3.85 -0.23
N TYR A 275 18.23 2.90 -0.88
CA TYR A 275 18.89 1.99 -1.82
C TYR A 275 18.44 2.22 -3.27
N PHE A 276 19.40 2.42 -4.17
CA PHE A 276 19.16 2.64 -5.60
C PHE A 276 19.30 1.33 -6.38
N GLN A 277 18.21 0.56 -6.44
CA GLN A 277 18.18 -0.82 -6.98
C GLN A 277 18.88 -1.00 -8.33
N LYS A 278 18.66 -0.09 -9.28
CA LYS A 278 19.20 -0.20 -10.65
C LYS A 278 20.73 -0.20 -10.69
N TYR A 279 21.38 0.57 -9.82
CA TYR A 279 22.83 0.81 -9.87
C TYR A 279 23.58 0.22 -8.68
N GLY A 280 22.88 -0.43 -7.74
CA GLY A 280 23.49 -1.07 -6.57
C GLY A 280 24.24 -0.08 -5.66
N GLY A 281 23.76 1.16 -5.58
CA GLY A 281 24.29 2.23 -4.72
C GLY A 281 23.23 2.70 -3.74
N GLY A 282 23.55 3.74 -2.96
CA GLY A 282 22.63 4.23 -1.94
C GLY A 282 23.32 5.03 -0.84
N TRP A 283 22.57 5.30 0.21
CA TRP A 283 23.02 5.92 1.45
C TRP A 283 22.59 5.02 2.61
N ASN A 284 23.52 4.64 3.47
CA ASN A 284 23.24 3.90 4.69
C ASN A 284 24.06 4.43 5.86
N MET A 285 23.63 4.09 7.08
CA MET A 285 24.37 4.39 8.31
C MET A 285 24.67 3.07 9.01
N THR A 286 25.95 2.71 9.12
CA THR A 286 26.41 1.50 9.85
C THR A 286 26.87 1.80 11.27
N ASP A 287 26.91 3.09 11.62
CA ASP A 287 27.20 3.61 12.95
C ASP A 287 26.35 4.88 13.19
N SER A 288 26.35 5.39 14.42
CA SER A 288 25.50 6.52 14.81
C SER A 288 25.97 7.89 14.28
N ASN A 289 27.14 7.98 13.67
CA ASN A 289 27.83 9.25 13.39
C ASN A 289 28.01 9.53 11.89
N THR A 290 27.98 8.51 11.03
CA THR A 290 28.32 8.66 9.60
C THR A 290 27.21 8.21 8.65
N ILE A 291 26.99 9.02 7.61
CA ILE A 291 26.27 8.60 6.40
C ILE A 291 27.32 8.10 5.41
N THR A 292 27.16 6.86 4.96
CA THR A 292 28.07 6.21 4.03
C THR A 292 27.41 6.04 2.67
N ALA A 293 28.16 6.35 1.61
CA ALA A 293 27.77 5.97 0.26
C ALA A 293 27.87 4.45 0.13
N TYR A 294 26.74 3.78 -0.05
CA TYR A 294 26.65 2.32 -0.06
C TYR A 294 27.57 1.72 -1.12
N ASN A 295 28.25 0.59 -0.79
CA ASN A 295 29.28 -0.04 -1.60
C ASN A 295 30.50 0.85 -1.93
N GLY A 296 30.77 1.89 -1.11
CA GLY A 296 31.92 2.77 -1.31
C GLY A 296 31.84 3.59 -2.61
N LYS A 297 30.63 3.89 -3.08
CA LYS A 297 30.43 4.69 -4.30
C LYS A 297 30.92 6.13 -4.09
N ASN A 298 31.38 6.75 -5.17
CA ASN A 298 31.76 8.17 -5.16
C ASN A 298 30.53 9.07 -5.00
N ILE A 299 30.72 10.22 -4.34
CA ILE A 299 29.71 11.27 -4.23
C ILE A 299 30.12 12.39 -5.19
N GLN A 300 29.30 12.66 -6.21
CA GLN A 300 29.54 13.73 -7.16
C GLN A 300 28.49 14.84 -7.00
N THR A 301 28.96 16.07 -6.82
CA THR A 301 28.12 17.28 -6.76
C THR A 301 28.57 18.26 -7.83
N SER A 302 27.64 18.91 -8.53
CA SER A 302 27.97 19.96 -9.51
C SER A 302 28.24 21.32 -8.87
N ALA A 303 27.68 21.54 -7.67
CA ALA A 303 27.97 22.70 -6.83
C ALA A 303 29.05 22.35 -5.80
N GLY A 304 28.95 22.88 -4.59
CA GLY A 304 29.85 22.58 -3.47
C GLY A 304 29.23 21.70 -2.40
N LEU A 305 30.09 21.06 -1.61
CA LEU A 305 29.74 20.48 -0.32
C LEU A 305 30.02 21.53 0.77
N TYR A 306 28.98 21.94 1.49
CA TYR A 306 29.13 22.80 2.67
C TYR A 306 29.20 21.94 3.92
N GLY A 307 30.35 21.97 4.60
CA GLY A 307 30.56 21.24 5.85
C GLY A 307 31.51 22.00 6.76
N GLY A 308 31.36 21.82 8.08
CA GLY A 308 32.22 22.50 9.06
C GLY A 308 33.66 21.95 9.09
N TYR A 309 33.86 20.70 8.69
CA TYR A 309 35.17 20.03 8.68
C TYR A 309 35.23 18.99 7.57
N VAL A 310 36.33 18.99 6.82
CA VAL A 310 36.62 17.99 5.79
C VAL A 310 37.81 17.17 6.23
N LYS A 311 37.59 15.87 6.48
CA LYS A 311 38.65 14.90 6.77
C LYS A 311 38.81 13.97 5.57
N SER A 312 39.99 13.95 4.98
CA SER A 312 40.40 12.90 4.05
C SER A 312 41.43 12.02 4.74
N THR A 313 41.26 10.70 4.68
CA THR A 313 42.31 9.73 5.07
C THR A 313 43.31 9.50 3.94
N GLY A 314 43.05 10.04 2.75
CA GLY A 314 43.94 10.04 1.61
C GLY A 314 44.24 11.46 1.15
N ASN A 315 44.22 11.68 -0.16
CA ASN A 315 44.53 12.98 -0.75
C ASN A 315 43.30 13.90 -0.77
N ILE A 316 43.57 15.19 -0.86
CA ILE A 316 42.59 16.20 -1.28
C ILE A 316 43.12 16.74 -2.61
N ASP A 317 42.40 16.46 -3.69
CA ASP A 317 42.70 16.98 -5.02
C ASP A 317 41.77 18.16 -5.33
N ALA A 318 42.35 19.33 -5.52
CA ALA A 318 41.64 20.57 -5.77
C ALA A 318 42.18 21.23 -7.05
N ASN A 319 41.43 21.13 -8.14
CA ASN A 319 41.77 21.79 -9.41
C ASN A 319 41.67 23.32 -9.34
N GLY A 320 40.86 23.84 -8.40
CA GLY A 320 40.67 25.27 -8.19
C GLY A 320 41.52 25.81 -7.04
N THR A 321 41.05 26.91 -6.45
CA THR A 321 41.72 27.55 -5.31
C THR A 321 41.34 26.89 -3.99
N VAL A 322 42.31 26.64 -3.11
CA VAL A 322 42.08 26.33 -1.70
C VAL A 322 42.15 27.64 -0.90
N ASN A 323 41.00 28.19 -0.54
CA ASN A 323 40.93 29.37 0.32
C ASN A 323 40.91 28.93 1.80
N ALA A 324 42.06 29.02 2.46
CA ALA A 324 42.22 28.64 3.86
C ALA A 324 42.82 29.81 4.65
N GLY A 325 42.34 30.01 5.89
CA GLY A 325 42.94 31.00 6.79
C GLY A 325 44.38 30.64 7.19
N TYR A 326 44.71 29.35 7.19
CA TYR A 326 46.05 28.83 7.44
C TYR A 326 46.22 27.45 6.78
N VAL A 327 47.41 27.18 6.24
CA VAL A 327 47.77 25.89 5.66
C VAL A 327 48.88 25.26 6.52
N TRP A 328 48.54 24.22 7.28
CA TRP A 328 49.52 23.39 8.00
C TRP A 328 49.96 22.22 7.12
N ALA A 329 51.17 22.26 6.58
CA ALA A 329 51.76 21.14 5.86
C ALA A 329 52.98 20.61 6.62
N SER A 330 52.94 19.34 7.05
CA SER A 330 54.10 18.70 7.69
C SER A 330 55.17 18.28 6.68
N GLY A 331 54.81 18.21 5.40
CA GLY A 331 55.73 17.97 4.28
C GLY A 331 56.03 19.26 3.53
N ASN A 332 56.12 19.14 2.21
CA ASN A 332 56.48 20.26 1.33
C ASN A 332 55.25 21.04 0.85
N LEU A 333 55.42 22.35 0.64
CA LEU A 333 54.52 23.16 -0.19
C LEU A 333 55.17 23.33 -1.57
N ASN A 334 54.70 22.56 -2.56
CA ASN A 334 55.15 22.71 -3.94
C ASN A 334 54.26 23.71 -4.68
N SER A 335 54.71 24.94 -4.83
CA SER A 335 53.96 26.00 -5.51
C SER A 335 54.84 26.72 -6.52
N ASN A 336 54.27 27.01 -7.70
CA ASN A 336 54.91 27.87 -8.69
C ASN A 336 55.09 29.31 -8.20
N TYR A 337 54.27 29.74 -7.24
CA TYR A 337 54.29 31.10 -6.70
C TYR A 337 53.87 31.12 -5.23
N VAL A 338 54.66 31.76 -4.38
CA VAL A 338 54.35 31.98 -2.97
C VAL A 338 54.39 33.49 -2.71
N HIS A 339 53.24 34.05 -2.38
CA HIS A 339 53.08 35.45 -2.00
C HIS A 339 52.56 35.54 -0.56
N SER A 340 53.31 36.24 0.28
CA SER A 340 52.90 36.55 1.65
C SER A 340 52.70 38.06 1.76
N ASN A 341 51.53 38.48 2.23
CA ASN A 341 51.32 39.87 2.63
C ASN A 341 52.07 40.23 3.92
N GLY A 342 52.53 39.22 4.66
CA GLY A 342 53.35 39.37 5.86
C GLY A 342 54.77 38.85 5.62
N ASN A 343 55.32 38.22 6.65
CA ASN A 343 56.68 37.67 6.59
C ASN A 343 56.67 36.28 5.92
N ILE A 344 57.83 35.90 5.37
CA ILE A 344 58.19 34.51 5.08
C ILE A 344 59.24 34.15 6.12
N ASP A 345 58.88 33.29 7.07
CA ASP A 345 59.80 32.75 8.07
C ASP A 345 60.23 31.34 7.65
N ALA A 346 61.51 31.19 7.33
CA ALA A 346 62.10 29.94 6.91
C ALA A 346 63.24 29.58 7.87
N VAL A 347 63.06 28.47 8.61
CA VAL A 347 64.10 27.92 9.50
C VAL A 347 65.29 27.39 8.70
N GLY A 348 65.03 26.91 7.48
CA GLY A 348 66.04 26.43 6.54
C GLY A 348 66.57 27.54 5.62
N GLN A 349 67.03 27.14 4.44
CA GLN A 349 67.55 28.07 3.45
C GLN A 349 66.45 28.66 2.57
N VAL A 350 66.58 29.94 2.21
CA VAL A 350 65.82 30.56 1.11
C VAL A 350 66.70 30.53 -0.14
N TYR A 351 66.44 29.58 -1.03
CA TYR A 351 67.21 29.40 -2.27
C TYR A 351 66.46 29.95 -3.47
N GLY A 352 67.02 30.97 -4.13
CA GLY A 352 66.49 31.54 -5.37
C GLY A 352 67.41 31.25 -6.54
N ALA A 353 67.03 30.28 -7.40
CA ALA A 353 67.84 29.92 -8.58
C ALA A 353 68.04 31.09 -9.56
N GLY A 354 67.06 32.00 -9.65
CA GLY A 354 67.15 33.25 -10.44
C GLY A 354 67.66 34.46 -9.67
N GLY A 355 68.05 34.28 -8.40
CA GLY A 355 68.44 35.35 -7.48
C GLY A 355 67.39 35.65 -6.40
N VAL A 356 67.82 36.40 -5.39
CA VAL A 356 66.97 36.91 -4.30
C VAL A 356 67.04 38.45 -4.35
N VAL A 357 65.89 39.10 -4.55
CA VAL A 357 65.80 40.56 -4.65
C VAL A 357 65.09 41.10 -3.41
N SER A 358 65.73 42.04 -2.72
CA SER A 358 65.14 42.78 -1.61
C SER A 358 64.79 44.20 -2.08
N GLY A 359 63.52 44.61 -1.93
CA GLY A 359 63.11 45.99 -2.20
C GLY A 359 63.61 46.99 -1.15
N GLY A 360 64.07 46.50 0.00
CA GLY A 360 64.70 47.28 1.06
C GLY A 360 66.10 46.77 1.41
N ARG A 361 66.51 46.93 2.66
CA ARG A 361 67.82 46.48 3.14
C ARG A 361 67.83 44.96 3.34
N THR A 362 68.88 44.30 2.84
CA THR A 362 69.24 42.94 3.27
C THR A 362 70.12 43.04 4.52
N THR A 363 69.70 42.39 5.61
CA THR A 363 70.52 42.26 6.84
C THR A 363 70.88 40.80 7.02
N VAL A 364 72.17 40.51 7.17
CA VAL A 364 72.70 39.17 7.44
C VAL A 364 73.27 39.13 8.85
N GLY A 365 73.07 38.02 9.57
CA GLY A 365 73.49 37.90 10.97
C GLY A 365 74.99 37.65 11.16
N GLU A 366 75.63 36.97 10.21
CA GLU A 366 77.04 36.59 10.29
C GLU A 366 77.84 37.17 9.12
N TYR A 367 77.80 36.53 7.95
CA TYR A 367 78.54 36.96 6.76
C TYR A 367 77.70 36.89 5.48
N LEU A 368 77.87 37.85 4.57
CA LEU A 368 77.37 37.74 3.20
C LEU A 368 78.41 37.05 2.34
N GLN A 369 78.16 35.81 1.96
CA GLN A 369 79.05 35.03 1.10
C GLN A 369 78.75 35.30 -0.39
N LEU A 370 79.74 35.82 -1.11
CA LEU A 370 79.69 36.00 -2.56
C LEU A 370 80.49 34.90 -3.26
N ASN A 371 79.78 33.88 -3.75
CA ASN A 371 80.41 32.72 -4.39
C ASN A 371 81.02 33.05 -5.75
N GLY A 372 80.41 33.99 -6.50
CA GLY A 372 80.93 34.46 -7.78
C GLY A 372 82.27 35.18 -7.62
N VAL A 373 83.22 34.89 -8.53
CA VAL A 373 84.53 35.54 -8.59
C VAL A 373 84.53 36.58 -9.71
N ALA A 374 85.01 37.78 -9.41
CA ALA A 374 85.26 38.86 -10.37
C ALA A 374 86.74 39.23 -10.39
N TYR A 375 87.20 39.82 -11.50
CA TYR A 375 88.58 40.24 -11.69
C TYR A 375 88.63 41.76 -11.84
N ALA A 376 89.53 42.42 -11.12
CA ALA A 376 89.73 43.86 -11.24
C ALA A 376 90.09 44.25 -12.68
N GLY A 377 89.53 45.37 -13.16
CA GLY A 377 89.72 45.83 -14.54
C GLY A 377 88.75 45.22 -15.58
N ASN A 378 88.06 44.12 -15.25
CA ASN A 378 87.04 43.56 -16.15
C ASN A 378 85.73 44.37 -16.12
N GLY A 379 84.98 44.30 -17.22
CA GLY A 379 83.66 44.92 -17.34
C GLY A 379 82.65 44.38 -16.33
N CYS A 380 81.77 45.26 -15.86
CA CYS A 380 80.70 44.92 -14.92
C CYS A 380 79.45 45.77 -15.17
N SER A 381 78.27 45.24 -14.85
CA SER A 381 77.00 45.96 -14.94
C SER A 381 75.95 45.29 -14.06
N PRO A 382 75.03 46.05 -13.43
CA PRO A 382 75.02 47.52 -13.35
C PRO A 382 76.11 48.05 -12.40
N ASN A 383 76.35 49.36 -12.45
CA ASN A 383 77.17 50.04 -11.43
C ASN A 383 76.58 49.82 -10.03
N GLY A 384 77.45 49.64 -9.04
CA GLY A 384 77.06 49.43 -7.63
C GLY A 384 77.06 47.97 -7.17
N LEU A 385 77.21 46.99 -8.07
CA LEU A 385 77.39 45.59 -7.67
C LEU A 385 78.62 45.42 -6.78
N GLN A 386 78.48 44.59 -5.76
CA GLN A 386 79.58 44.14 -4.91
C GLN A 386 79.96 42.72 -5.32
N GLY A 387 81.26 42.47 -5.50
CA GLY A 387 81.82 41.19 -5.91
C GLY A 387 83.00 40.80 -5.03
N ARG A 388 83.55 39.61 -5.27
CA ARG A 388 84.71 39.07 -4.57
C ARG A 388 85.78 38.66 -5.60
N ALA A 389 87.03 38.97 -5.35
CA ALA A 389 88.14 38.43 -6.15
C ALA A 389 88.52 37.01 -5.69
N VAL A 390 89.40 36.34 -6.45
CA VAL A 390 89.81 34.96 -6.13
C VAL A 390 90.49 34.84 -4.76
N ASP A 391 91.16 35.91 -4.31
CA ASP A 391 91.82 36.02 -3.02
C ASP A 391 90.88 36.41 -1.86
N GLY A 392 89.60 36.69 -2.15
CA GLY A 392 88.61 37.09 -1.16
C GLY A 392 88.45 38.60 -0.97
N SER A 393 89.25 39.43 -1.64
CA SER A 393 89.09 40.89 -1.57
C SER A 393 87.75 41.35 -2.16
N ILE A 394 87.21 42.45 -1.62
CA ILE A 394 85.94 43.03 -2.08
C ILE A 394 86.19 43.87 -3.34
N LEU A 395 85.32 43.70 -4.33
CA LEU A 395 85.29 44.48 -5.55
C LEU A 395 83.98 45.26 -5.65
N SER A 396 84.03 46.48 -6.16
CA SER A 396 82.86 47.31 -6.44
C SER A 396 82.82 47.66 -7.93
N CYS A 397 81.65 47.49 -8.56
CA CYS A 397 81.43 47.87 -9.93
C CYS A 397 81.24 49.39 -10.04
N THR A 398 82.16 50.10 -10.68
CA THR A 398 82.09 51.57 -10.81
C THR A 398 82.47 52.00 -12.23
N ASN A 399 81.62 52.77 -12.88
CA ASN A 399 81.75 53.19 -14.29
C ASN A 399 81.95 52.01 -15.26
N GLY A 400 81.25 50.91 -15.01
CA GLY A 400 81.25 49.73 -15.87
C GLY A 400 82.46 48.81 -15.68
N VAL A 401 83.32 49.03 -14.67
CA VAL A 401 84.53 48.25 -14.41
C VAL A 401 84.65 47.85 -12.94
N TRP A 402 85.09 46.61 -12.67
CA TRP A 402 85.39 46.13 -11.32
C TRP A 402 86.63 46.82 -10.74
N LYS A 403 86.48 47.44 -9.57
CA LYS A 403 87.58 48.10 -8.83
C LYS A 403 87.72 47.52 -7.43
N GLU A 404 88.94 47.50 -6.90
CA GLU A 404 89.19 47.10 -5.51
C GLU A 404 88.45 48.04 -4.54
N GLY A 405 87.68 47.45 -3.61
CA GLY A 405 86.93 48.19 -2.60
C GLY A 405 87.82 48.50 -1.40
N GLY A 406 87.99 49.79 -1.12
CA GLY A 406 88.86 50.30 -0.07
C GLY A 406 89.73 51.41 -0.63
N GLY A 407 89.46 52.66 -0.24
CA GLY A 407 90.25 53.81 -0.64
C GLY A 407 91.68 53.66 -0.13
N SER A 408 92.54 53.01 -0.89
CA SER A 408 93.98 53.07 -0.65
C SER A 408 94.39 54.52 -0.84
N VAL A 409 95.02 55.12 0.18
CA VAL A 409 95.75 56.38 0.04
C VAL A 409 96.97 56.11 -0.84
N ASN A 410 96.73 56.00 -2.14
CA ASN A 410 97.78 56.03 -3.14
C ASN A 410 98.45 57.40 -3.05
N ARG A 411 99.76 57.49 -3.32
CA ARG A 411 100.59 58.71 -3.34
C ARG A 411 101.21 59.20 -2.03
N MET A 412 101.23 58.41 -0.96
CA MET A 412 102.02 58.72 0.25
C MET A 412 103.20 57.76 0.41
N PHE A 413 104.35 58.26 0.88
CA PHE A 413 105.51 57.44 1.23
C PHE A 413 106.31 58.03 2.40
N ILE A 414 107.00 57.19 3.16
CA ILE A 414 107.78 57.60 4.34
C ILE A 414 109.24 57.24 4.13
N VAL A 415 110.11 58.24 4.25
CA VAL A 415 111.57 58.08 4.24
C VAL A 415 112.10 58.27 5.66
N VAL A 416 112.94 57.36 6.12
CA VAL A 416 113.65 57.46 7.40
C VAL A 416 115.13 57.39 7.12
N GLU A 417 115.86 58.45 7.48
CA GLU A 417 117.32 58.56 7.33
C GLU A 417 117.82 58.23 5.91
N GLY A 418 117.05 58.70 4.91
CA GLY A 418 117.35 58.49 3.50
C GLY A 418 116.94 57.10 2.94
N LYS A 419 116.41 56.19 3.76
CA LYS A 419 115.88 54.89 3.33
C LYS A 419 114.37 54.90 3.25
N CYS A 420 113.82 54.20 2.26
CA CYS A 420 112.38 54.08 2.10
C CYS A 420 111.80 53.10 3.11
N TYR A 421 110.93 53.58 4.01
CA TYR A 421 110.34 52.78 5.06
C TYR A 421 108.91 52.36 4.74
N VAL A 422 108.12 53.29 4.18
CA VAL A 422 106.81 52.98 3.59
C VAL A 422 106.86 53.42 2.13
N PRO A 423 106.95 52.48 1.17
CA PRO A 423 106.95 52.84 -0.24
C PRO A 423 105.58 53.35 -0.68
N ASN A 424 105.58 54.23 -1.69
CA ASN A 424 104.37 54.60 -2.38
C ASN A 424 103.85 53.37 -3.13
N LYS A 425 102.58 53.00 -2.90
CA LYS A 425 101.95 51.84 -3.56
C LYS A 425 101.99 51.94 -5.09
N ASP A 426 101.99 53.16 -5.65
CA ASP A 426 102.02 53.36 -7.10
C ASP A 426 103.39 53.12 -7.74
N THR A 427 104.50 53.29 -6.99
CA THR A 427 105.86 53.17 -7.53
C THR A 427 106.67 52.02 -6.93
N GLY A 428 106.19 51.42 -5.84
CA GLY A 428 106.94 50.43 -5.07
C GLY A 428 108.17 51.00 -4.35
N GLY A 429 108.39 52.32 -4.39
CA GLY A 429 109.53 53.01 -3.79
C GLY A 429 109.14 54.34 -3.15
N CYS A 430 110.13 55.06 -2.60
CA CYS A 430 109.90 56.38 -2.00
C CYS A 430 110.05 57.48 -3.03
N SER A 431 109.20 57.40 -4.05
CA SER A 431 109.13 58.35 -5.14
C SER A 431 107.68 58.55 -5.57
N CYS A 432 107.43 59.72 -6.15
CA CYS A 432 106.20 59.93 -6.90
C CYS A 432 106.29 59.22 -8.25
N PRO A 433 105.17 58.73 -8.80
CA PRO A 433 105.13 58.23 -10.17
C PRO A 433 105.65 59.31 -11.11
N ASN A 434 106.42 58.94 -12.11
CA ASN A 434 106.89 59.88 -13.14
C ASN A 434 105.68 60.34 -13.98
N ASP A 435 105.00 61.39 -13.50
CA ASP A 435 103.93 62.07 -14.23
C ASP A 435 104.51 63.36 -14.86
N PRO A 436 104.43 63.51 -16.20
CA PRO A 436 104.89 64.71 -16.91
C PRO A 436 104.24 66.02 -16.41
N ASN A 437 103.09 65.95 -15.72
CA ASN A 437 102.35 67.11 -15.24
C ASN A 437 102.72 67.57 -13.83
N ARG A 438 103.99 67.43 -13.46
CA ARG A 438 104.61 68.11 -12.31
C ARG A 438 104.15 67.59 -10.94
N LEU A 439 103.92 66.28 -10.80
CA LEU A 439 103.82 65.67 -9.47
C LEU A 439 105.13 65.90 -8.73
N LYS A 440 105.10 66.79 -7.74
CA LYS A 440 106.28 67.08 -6.94
C LYS A 440 106.19 66.30 -5.65
N GLN A 441 107.32 65.72 -5.25
CA GLN A 441 107.48 65.21 -3.90
C GLN A 441 107.32 66.37 -2.92
N ILE A 442 106.21 66.38 -2.18
CA ILE A 442 105.95 67.37 -1.13
C ILE A 442 106.20 66.69 0.20
N GLU A 443 107.13 67.25 0.98
CA GLU A 443 107.32 66.88 2.37
C GLU A 443 106.16 67.44 3.19
N VAL A 444 105.30 66.56 3.67
CA VAL A 444 104.10 66.93 4.43
C VAL A 444 104.43 67.07 5.91
N SER A 445 105.42 66.31 6.38
CA SER A 445 105.88 66.36 7.76
C SER A 445 107.32 65.85 7.87
N ARG A 446 108.11 66.49 8.74
CA ARG A 446 109.43 66.04 9.16
C ARG A 446 109.49 65.98 10.66
N TYR A 447 109.91 64.83 11.17
CA TYR A 447 110.20 64.64 12.58
C TYR A 447 111.72 64.54 12.77
N ARG A 448 112.24 65.38 13.68
CA ARG A 448 113.61 65.34 14.19
C ARG A 448 113.52 65.36 15.71
N GLY A 449 113.45 64.18 16.30
CA GLY A 449 113.48 63.99 17.75
C GLY A 449 114.78 63.32 18.17
N ASN A 450 115.31 63.70 19.34
CA ASN A 450 116.46 63.04 19.94
C ASN A 450 116.02 61.68 20.49
N GLU A 451 116.35 60.60 19.78
CA GLU A 451 116.10 59.23 20.24
C GLU A 451 117.40 58.72 20.88
N CYS A 452 117.43 58.74 22.22
CA CYS A 452 118.55 58.22 23.01
C CYS A 452 118.21 56.84 23.56
N ASN A 453 119.02 55.83 23.24
CA ASN A 453 118.88 54.51 23.85
C ASN A 453 119.72 54.42 25.13
N ASN A 454 119.20 53.72 26.15
CA ASN A 454 119.86 53.44 27.44
C ASN A 454 120.42 54.67 28.17
N GLY A 455 119.54 55.56 28.66
CA GLY A 455 119.93 56.51 29.71
C GLY A 455 120.84 57.67 29.28
N GLY A 456 120.90 57.98 27.97
CA GLY A 456 121.44 59.26 27.48
C GLY A 456 122.89 59.25 26.95
N SER A 457 123.57 58.11 26.94
CA SER A 457 124.97 58.02 26.50
C SER A 457 125.18 57.71 25.01
N ASN A 458 124.13 57.36 24.26
CA ASN A 458 124.15 57.23 22.79
C ASN A 458 122.84 57.76 22.19
N CYS A 459 122.87 59.01 21.74
CA CYS A 459 121.73 59.68 21.11
C CYS A 459 121.89 59.71 19.60
N ARG A 460 120.81 59.37 18.88
CA ARG A 460 120.70 59.52 17.43
C ARG A 460 119.51 60.42 17.13
N GLU A 461 119.67 61.29 16.14
CA GLU A 461 118.58 62.12 15.61
C GLU A 461 118.09 61.52 14.28
N PRO A 462 117.15 60.57 14.28
CA PRO A 462 116.59 60.03 13.05
C PRO A 462 115.76 61.07 12.31
N ASP A 463 116.11 61.33 11.05
CA ASP A 463 115.36 62.23 10.16
C ASP A 463 114.24 61.43 9.48
N ARG A 464 113.01 61.50 10.03
CA ARG A 464 111.83 60.83 9.46
C ARG A 464 110.98 61.83 8.70
N ARG A 465 110.64 61.51 7.46
CA ARG A 465 109.96 62.41 6.54
C ARG A 465 108.79 61.71 5.88
N LEU A 466 107.60 62.28 6.04
CA LEU A 466 106.40 61.86 5.33
C LEU A 466 106.26 62.71 4.07
N TYR A 467 106.12 62.02 2.94
CA TYR A 467 105.92 62.63 1.64
C TYR A 467 104.55 62.27 1.09
N THR A 468 103.98 63.22 0.35
CA THR A 468 102.85 63.00 -0.53
C THR A 468 103.22 63.44 -1.95
N CYS A 469 102.56 62.85 -2.94
CA CYS A 469 102.62 63.29 -4.32
C CYS A 469 101.39 64.11 -4.63
N ASN A 470 101.60 65.41 -4.84
CA ASN A 470 100.57 66.35 -5.26
C ASN A 470 100.68 66.62 -6.74
#